data_AF-A0A1G0D2C1-F1
#
_entry.id   AF-A0A1G0D2C1-F1
#
_cell.length_a   1.000
_cell.length_b   1.000
_cell.length_c   1.000
_cell.angle_alpha   90.00
_cell.angle_beta   90.00
_cell.angle_gamma   90.00
#
_symmetry.space_group_name_H-M   'P 1'
#
loop_
_entity.id
_entity.type
_entity.pdbx_description
1 polymer ?
#
loop_
_entity_poly.entity_id
_entity_poly.type
_entity_poly.pdbx_seq_one_letter_code
_entity_poly.pdbx_strand_id
1 'polypeptide(L)'
;MPRPHIVFSRFLIMGKISHTFILAALLLYFCNGFISFAYGHSLVFGPEIFSSESGKSQQVVKHFSVHDINQKYFVSVQGGSDSEKGVSRATININGKIVFSPGEIGKPFKMLTKPVKLQMQNDISVEMTGESGSPIIVTIMSLKAQRVTAKISPLGGRVNLEEYALVTFPAKAFDVTQVVRMSINASPATQDIFEANATGPRLPYEIRINTGYKAPATTVAISVKYPDAFFSSDYQMHICARMYDNPDTPDVHDRFCLIDSGVGHSGVIFTSLPKEVFSSHYGKNGTYEAIITAVLIQ
;
A
#
# COMPACT_ATOMS: atom_id res chain seq x y z
N MET A 1 -54.93 12.10 -74.14
CA MET A 1 -54.13 11.04 -74.81
C MET A 1 -52.80 11.66 -75.20
N PRO A 2 -51.64 11.10 -74.82
CA PRO A 2 -51.23 9.71 -75.08
C PRO A 2 -50.85 8.88 -73.83
N ARG A 3 -50.78 7.56 -74.05
CA ARG A 3 -50.19 6.45 -73.25
C ARG A 3 -48.66 6.38 -73.53
N PRO A 4 -47.79 5.62 -72.80
CA PRO A 4 -48.06 4.28 -72.28
C PRO A 4 -47.39 3.85 -70.94
N HIS A 5 -47.78 2.63 -70.56
CA HIS A 5 -47.29 1.76 -69.49
C HIS A 5 -45.76 1.60 -69.43
N ILE A 6 -45.24 1.23 -68.25
CA ILE A 6 -44.50 -0.04 -68.00
C ILE A 6 -44.28 -0.24 -66.50
N VAL A 7 -44.47 -1.50 -66.10
CA VAL A 7 -44.32 -2.15 -64.79
C VAL A 7 -42.83 -2.39 -64.50
N PHE A 8 -42.39 -2.40 -63.22
CA PHE A 8 -41.65 -3.54 -62.62
C PHE A 8 -41.14 -3.25 -61.19
N SER A 9 -41.65 -4.08 -60.31
CA SER A 9 -41.15 -4.60 -59.03
C SER A 9 -39.63 -4.54 -58.82
N ARG A 10 -39.19 -4.17 -57.60
CA ARG A 10 -37.99 -4.75 -56.97
C ARG A 10 -37.94 -4.54 -55.45
N PHE A 11 -38.05 -5.68 -54.77
CA PHE A 11 -37.26 -6.13 -53.62
C PHE A 11 -37.03 -5.19 -52.43
N LEU A 12 -37.78 -5.47 -51.37
CA LEU A 12 -37.29 -5.39 -49.98
C LEU A 12 -36.03 -6.25 -49.83
N ILE A 13 -34.91 -5.65 -49.42
CA ILE A 13 -33.84 -6.35 -48.71
C ILE A 13 -33.78 -5.75 -47.31
N MET A 14 -34.47 -6.43 -46.40
CA MET A 14 -34.41 -6.18 -44.97
C MET A 14 -33.12 -6.81 -44.45
N GLY A 15 -32.09 -5.99 -44.24
CA GLY A 15 -30.84 -6.42 -43.64
C GLY A 15 -31.08 -6.87 -42.20
N LYS A 16 -31.03 -8.19 -41.97
CA LYS A 16 -30.95 -8.80 -40.65
C LYS A 16 -29.66 -8.33 -39.98
N ILE A 17 -29.75 -7.32 -39.12
CA ILE A 17 -28.71 -7.02 -38.14
C ILE A 17 -28.74 -8.18 -37.14
N SER A 18 -27.69 -9.01 -37.15
CA SER A 18 -27.61 -10.17 -36.28
C SER A 18 -27.52 -9.74 -34.82
N HIS A 19 -28.45 -10.24 -33.99
CA HIS A 19 -28.48 -10.01 -32.55
C HIS A 19 -27.24 -10.55 -31.81
N THR A 20 -26.33 -11.23 -32.50
CA THR A 20 -25.10 -11.80 -31.96
C THR A 20 -23.97 -10.77 -31.78
N PHE A 21 -24.01 -9.62 -32.46
CA PHE A 21 -22.99 -8.57 -32.28
C PHE A 21 -23.24 -7.63 -31.09
N ILE A 22 -24.49 -7.49 -30.65
CA ILE A 22 -24.83 -6.62 -29.52
C ILE A 22 -24.47 -7.29 -28.17
N LEU A 23 -24.44 -8.63 -28.10
CA LEU A 23 -24.05 -9.34 -26.88
C LEU A 23 -22.52 -9.30 -26.62
N ALA A 24 -21.70 -9.26 -27.67
CA ALA A 24 -20.23 -9.17 -27.53
C ALA A 24 -19.76 -7.78 -27.10
N ALA A 25 -20.45 -6.71 -27.51
CA ALA A 25 -20.14 -5.34 -27.08
C ALA A 25 -20.57 -5.06 -25.62
N LEU A 26 -21.58 -5.78 -25.10
CA LEU A 26 -22.00 -5.65 -23.71
C LEU A 26 -21.10 -6.44 -22.74
N LEU A 27 -20.50 -7.55 -23.17
CA LEU A 27 -19.53 -8.30 -22.35
C LEU A 27 -18.17 -7.62 -22.21
N LEU A 28 -17.78 -6.76 -23.17
CA LEU A 28 -16.57 -5.94 -23.06
C LEU A 28 -16.74 -4.71 -22.16
N TYR A 29 -17.96 -4.42 -21.70
CA TYR A 29 -18.23 -3.36 -20.71
C TYR A 29 -18.17 -3.85 -19.25
N PHE A 30 -18.09 -5.17 -19.03
CA PHE A 30 -18.02 -5.77 -17.69
C PHE A 30 -16.61 -6.19 -17.24
N CYS A 31 -15.60 -6.02 -18.08
CA CYS A 31 -14.20 -6.28 -17.72
C CYS A 31 -13.38 -4.99 -17.80
N ASN A 32 -12.63 -4.70 -16.74
CA ASN A 32 -11.65 -3.60 -16.60
C ASN A 32 -12.17 -2.28 -16.02
N GLY A 33 -13.18 -2.39 -15.16
CA GLY A 33 -13.44 -1.40 -14.12
C GLY A 33 -13.08 -1.92 -12.73
N PHE A 34 -11.94 -2.63 -12.56
CA PHE A 34 -11.35 -2.73 -11.23
C PHE A 34 -10.92 -1.33 -10.84
N ILE A 35 -11.87 -0.54 -10.34
CA ILE A 35 -11.55 0.58 -9.48
C ILE A 35 -10.75 -0.06 -8.36
N SER A 36 -9.43 0.04 -8.43
CA SER A 36 -8.56 -0.14 -7.28
C SER A 36 -9.00 0.91 -6.29
N PHE A 37 -10.02 0.57 -5.50
CA PHE A 37 -10.31 1.25 -4.27
C PHE A 37 -9.08 0.96 -3.43
N ALA A 38 -8.14 1.90 -3.43
CA ALA A 38 -7.17 1.99 -2.36
C ALA A 38 -8.00 2.28 -1.11
N TYR A 39 -8.48 1.23 -0.46
CA TYR A 39 -9.13 1.36 0.82
C TYR A 39 -8.07 1.90 1.77
N GLY A 40 -8.44 2.91 2.55
CA GLY A 40 -7.53 3.36 3.59
C GLY A 40 -7.61 2.39 4.76
N HIS A 41 -6.48 2.18 5.42
CA HIS A 41 -6.37 1.22 6.51
C HIS A 41 -5.89 1.89 7.80
N SER A 42 -6.28 1.37 8.96
CA SER A 42 -5.75 1.81 10.26
C SER A 42 -5.06 0.63 10.96
N LEU A 43 -3.98 0.89 11.68
CA LEU A 43 -3.24 -0.13 12.40
C LEU A 43 -4.01 -0.63 13.64
N VAL A 44 -4.05 -1.95 13.84
CA VAL A 44 -4.77 -2.61 14.95
C VAL A 44 -3.81 -3.39 15.84
N PHE A 45 -2.87 -4.11 15.24
CA PHE A 45 -1.84 -4.87 15.93
C PHE A 45 -0.55 -4.84 15.10
N GLY A 46 0.61 -4.82 15.75
CA GLY A 46 1.91 -4.80 15.08
C GLY A 46 2.18 -3.48 14.34
N PRO A 47 3.02 -3.48 13.27
CA PRO A 47 3.85 -4.61 12.87
C PRO A 47 4.78 -5.04 14.00
N GLU A 48 4.83 -6.35 14.28
CA GLU A 48 5.68 -6.93 15.34
C GLU A 48 6.56 -8.04 14.76
N ILE A 49 7.83 -8.05 15.14
CA ILE A 49 8.84 -9.02 14.69
C ILE A 49 8.79 -10.27 15.58
N PHE A 50 8.73 -11.45 14.96
CA PHE A 50 8.80 -12.76 15.62
C PHE A 50 9.97 -13.56 15.03
N SER A 51 10.87 -14.03 15.90
CA SER A 51 12.03 -14.86 15.56
C SER A 51 11.99 -16.18 16.34
N SER A 52 12.65 -17.22 15.83
CA SER A 52 12.93 -18.44 16.60
C SER A 52 14.30 -18.35 17.27
N GLU A 53 14.39 -18.76 18.53
CA GLU A 53 15.69 -19.10 19.13
C GLU A 53 16.08 -20.53 18.70
N SER A 54 17.35 -20.72 18.34
CA SER A 54 17.83 -21.94 17.67
C SER A 54 17.39 -23.24 18.36
N GLY A 55 16.62 -24.06 17.63
CA GLY A 55 16.33 -25.45 17.99
C GLY A 55 15.12 -25.68 18.91
N LYS A 56 14.35 -24.64 19.27
CA LYS A 56 13.11 -24.81 20.07
C LYS A 56 11.91 -24.19 19.37
N SER A 57 10.78 -24.90 19.40
CA SER A 57 9.49 -24.28 19.05
C SER A 57 9.19 -23.19 20.08
N GLN A 58 8.90 -21.99 19.61
CA GLN A 58 8.54 -20.86 20.47
C GLN A 58 7.13 -20.40 20.12
N GLN A 59 6.22 -20.52 21.09
CA GLN A 59 4.88 -19.95 21.00
C GLN A 59 4.83 -18.63 21.77
N VAL A 60 4.49 -17.55 21.08
CA VAL A 60 4.24 -16.24 21.68
C VAL A 60 2.76 -15.94 21.57
N VAL A 61 2.13 -15.58 22.69
CA VAL A 61 0.72 -15.16 22.75
C VAL A 61 0.68 -13.67 23.11
N LYS A 62 -0.12 -12.90 22.37
CA LYS A 62 -0.38 -11.48 22.62
C LYS A 62 -1.87 -11.21 22.65
N HIS A 63 -2.24 -10.21 23.42
CA HIS A 63 -3.63 -9.77 23.57
C HIS A 63 -3.79 -8.39 22.95
N PHE A 64 -4.90 -8.17 22.25
CA PHE A 64 -5.25 -6.86 21.69
C PHE A 64 -6.76 -6.69 21.61
N SER A 65 -7.20 -5.43 21.57
CA SER A 65 -8.63 -5.09 21.52
C SER A 65 -8.97 -4.26 20.30
N VAL A 66 -10.20 -4.40 19.82
CA VAL A 66 -10.76 -3.52 18.78
C VAL A 66 -12.05 -2.89 19.27
N HIS A 67 -12.30 -1.66 18.82
CA HIS A 67 -13.47 -0.89 19.23
C HIS A 67 -14.71 -1.19 18.36
N ASP A 68 -14.53 -1.66 17.13
CA ASP A 68 -15.60 -1.83 16.16
C ASP A 68 -15.48 -3.14 15.38
N ILE A 69 -16.09 -4.19 15.93
CA ILE A 69 -16.06 -5.54 15.37
C ILE A 69 -16.70 -5.67 13.98
N ASN A 70 -17.46 -4.66 13.53
CA ASN A 70 -18.10 -4.68 12.21
C ASN A 70 -17.17 -4.19 11.09
N GLN A 71 -15.98 -3.67 11.44
CA GLN A 71 -14.97 -3.34 10.44
C GLN A 71 -14.41 -4.59 9.78
N LYS A 72 -13.93 -4.41 8.54
CA LYS A 72 -13.14 -5.43 7.87
C LYS A 72 -11.70 -5.32 8.35
N TYR A 73 -11.13 -6.47 8.72
CA TYR A 73 -9.75 -6.58 9.18
C TYR A 73 -8.96 -7.54 8.31
N PHE A 74 -7.67 -7.28 8.19
CA PHE A 74 -6.74 -8.08 7.43
C PHE A 74 -5.51 -8.32 8.28
N VAL A 75 -5.07 -9.57 8.36
CA VAL A 75 -3.75 -9.91 8.87
C VAL A 75 -2.79 -10.01 7.70
N SER A 76 -1.60 -9.45 7.87
CA SER A 76 -0.49 -9.63 6.95
C SER A 76 0.73 -10.22 7.65
N VAL A 77 1.49 -11.00 6.91
CA VAL A 77 2.76 -11.61 7.33
C VAL A 77 3.81 -11.25 6.30
N GLN A 78 4.93 -10.68 6.74
CA GLN A 78 6.11 -10.44 5.90
C GLN A 78 7.26 -11.34 6.33
N GLY A 79 8.04 -11.81 5.37
CA GLY A 79 9.33 -12.44 5.65
C GLY A 79 10.39 -11.36 5.91
N GLY A 80 11.37 -11.69 6.76
CA GLY A 80 12.58 -10.88 6.94
C GLY A 80 13.42 -10.77 5.66
N SER A 81 14.39 -9.85 5.67
CA SER A 81 15.22 -9.48 4.50
C SER A 81 16.03 -10.64 3.88
N ASP A 82 16.21 -11.75 4.60
CA ASP A 82 17.13 -12.82 4.21
C ASP A 82 16.35 -14.07 3.75
N SER A 83 15.58 -13.93 2.65
CA SER A 83 14.74 -15.01 2.10
C SER A 83 15.53 -16.23 1.61
N GLU A 84 16.86 -16.13 1.52
CA GLU A 84 17.77 -17.21 1.11
C GLU A 84 18.13 -18.16 2.26
N LYS A 85 18.06 -17.73 3.53
CA LYS A 85 18.48 -18.54 4.71
C LYS A 85 17.47 -19.59 5.19
N GLY A 86 16.54 -19.99 4.34
CA GLY A 86 15.47 -20.91 4.72
C GLY A 86 14.37 -20.18 5.49
N VAL A 87 13.13 -20.45 5.10
CA VAL A 87 11.98 -19.72 5.65
C VAL A 87 11.59 -20.36 6.99
N SER A 88 11.54 -19.54 8.04
CA SER A 88 10.97 -19.95 9.32
C SER A 88 9.58 -20.51 9.10
N ARG A 89 9.29 -21.70 9.63
CA ARG A 89 7.95 -22.27 9.57
C ARG A 89 7.16 -21.73 10.74
N ALA A 90 6.07 -21.03 10.48
CA ALA A 90 5.23 -20.48 11.53
C ALA A 90 3.77 -20.90 11.40
N THR A 91 3.09 -21.01 12.54
CA THR A 91 1.63 -21.06 12.62
C THR A 91 1.16 -19.77 13.28
N ILE A 92 0.18 -19.11 12.66
CA ILE A 92 -0.46 -17.92 13.24
C ILE A 92 -1.92 -18.24 13.51
N ASN A 93 -2.32 -18.15 14.77
CA ASN A 93 -3.71 -18.28 15.20
C ASN A 93 -4.24 -16.96 15.71
N ILE A 94 -5.51 -16.68 15.41
CA ILE A 94 -6.26 -15.58 16.01
C ILE A 94 -7.52 -16.16 16.62
N ASN A 95 -7.75 -15.94 17.92
CA ASN A 95 -8.88 -16.46 18.68
C ASN A 95 -9.06 -17.98 18.52
N GLY A 96 -7.96 -18.73 18.58
CA GLY A 96 -7.96 -20.20 18.43
C GLY A 96 -8.15 -20.71 16.99
N LYS A 97 -8.27 -19.84 15.99
CA LYS A 97 -8.39 -20.23 14.58
C LYS A 97 -7.07 -20.02 13.85
N ILE A 98 -6.57 -21.08 13.20
CA ILE A 98 -5.41 -20.98 12.30
C ILE A 98 -5.74 -20.05 11.13
N VAL A 99 -4.95 -19.00 10.97
CA VAL A 99 -5.05 -18.05 9.86
C VAL A 99 -3.95 -18.30 8.84
N PHE A 100 -2.72 -18.55 9.28
CA PHE A 100 -1.63 -18.98 8.42
C PHE A 100 -1.02 -20.28 8.94
N SER A 101 -0.81 -21.21 8.01
CA SER A 101 -0.22 -22.52 8.30
C SER A 101 1.29 -22.54 7.99
N PRO A 102 2.04 -23.49 8.59
CA PRO A 102 3.46 -23.67 8.31
C PRO A 102 3.78 -23.94 6.83
N GLY A 103 2.84 -24.50 6.06
CA GLY A 103 3.04 -24.77 4.64
C GLY A 103 2.88 -23.53 3.75
N GLU A 104 2.18 -22.51 4.24
CA GLU A 104 2.06 -21.21 3.56
C GLU A 104 3.27 -20.32 3.85
N ILE A 105 3.68 -20.28 5.13
CA ILE A 105 4.83 -19.51 5.58
C ILE A 105 6.15 -20.21 5.22
N GLY A 106 6.19 -21.54 5.12
CA GLY A 106 7.42 -22.26 4.79
C GLY A 106 7.90 -22.16 3.33
N LYS A 107 7.22 -21.37 2.49
CA LYS A 107 7.61 -21.10 1.09
C LYS A 107 8.20 -19.68 1.00
N PRO A 108 9.05 -19.37 0.01
CA PRO A 108 9.45 -17.99 -0.22
C PRO A 108 8.22 -17.10 -0.49
N PHE A 109 8.04 -16.05 0.32
CA PHE A 109 7.02 -15.02 0.13
C PHE A 109 7.58 -13.68 0.61
N LYS A 110 7.15 -12.58 -0.01
CA LYS A 110 7.45 -11.23 0.50
C LYS A 110 6.40 -10.78 1.49
N MET A 111 5.11 -10.89 1.13
CA MET A 111 4.00 -10.66 2.04
C MET A 111 2.80 -11.57 1.72
N LEU A 112 2.15 -12.09 2.76
CA LEU A 112 0.87 -12.81 2.68
C LEU A 112 -0.20 -12.01 3.40
N THR A 113 -1.40 -11.90 2.84
CA THR A 113 -2.52 -11.15 3.46
C THR A 113 -3.81 -11.95 3.43
N LYS A 114 -4.54 -12.00 4.56
CA LYS A 114 -5.84 -12.67 4.67
C LYS A 114 -6.86 -11.84 5.46
N PRO A 115 -8.14 -11.85 5.07
CA PRO A 115 -9.19 -11.24 5.89
C PRO A 115 -9.42 -12.04 7.17
N VAL A 116 -9.68 -11.33 8.28
CA VAL A 116 -9.98 -11.93 9.59
C VAL A 116 -11.21 -11.29 10.21
N LYS A 117 -11.93 -12.06 11.02
CA LYS A 117 -13.00 -11.55 11.89
C LYS A 117 -12.46 -11.45 13.29
N LEU A 118 -12.63 -10.28 13.91
CA LEU A 118 -12.15 -10.01 15.26
C LEU A 118 -13.34 -9.86 16.22
N GLN A 119 -13.07 -10.16 17.48
CA GLN A 119 -13.93 -9.90 18.63
C GLN A 119 -13.46 -8.61 19.32
N MET A 120 -14.18 -8.10 20.33
CA MET A 120 -13.73 -6.90 21.05
C MET A 120 -12.37 -7.10 21.74
N GLN A 121 -12.14 -8.28 22.27
CA GLN A 121 -10.87 -8.74 22.83
C GLN A 121 -10.40 -9.93 22.00
N ASN A 122 -9.12 -9.97 21.67
CA ASN A 122 -8.56 -10.99 20.80
C ASN A 122 -7.21 -11.47 21.33
N ASP A 123 -6.94 -12.72 21.03
CA ASP A 123 -5.64 -13.33 21.22
C ASP A 123 -5.05 -13.64 19.85
N ILE A 124 -3.79 -13.25 19.65
CA ILE A 124 -2.97 -13.74 18.55
C ILE A 124 -1.86 -14.62 19.12
N SER A 125 -1.71 -15.82 18.58
CA SER A 125 -0.57 -16.67 18.88
C SER A 125 0.25 -16.97 17.65
N VAL A 126 1.56 -16.79 17.77
CA VAL A 126 2.56 -17.10 16.73
C VAL A 126 3.44 -18.20 17.26
N GLU A 127 3.42 -19.35 16.62
CA GLU A 127 4.29 -20.49 16.93
C GLU A 127 5.34 -20.62 15.83
N MET A 128 6.59 -20.38 16.17
CA MET A 128 7.75 -20.50 15.28
C MET A 128 8.38 -21.89 15.46
N THR A 129 8.62 -22.61 14.36
CA THR A 129 9.19 -23.96 14.35
C THR A 129 10.36 -24.07 13.36
N GLY A 130 11.39 -24.84 13.71
CA GLY A 130 12.58 -25.09 12.86
C GLY A 130 13.89 -24.57 13.44
N GLU A 131 14.98 -24.70 12.66
CA GLU A 131 16.26 -24.05 12.97
C GLU A 131 16.12 -22.51 12.91
N SER A 132 17.16 -21.78 13.37
CA SER A 132 17.18 -20.32 13.36
C SER A 132 16.97 -19.79 11.93
N GLY A 133 15.74 -19.40 11.61
CA GLY A 133 15.36 -18.90 10.29
C GLY A 133 15.11 -17.39 10.34
N SER A 134 14.86 -16.81 9.17
CA SER A 134 14.55 -15.37 9.05
C SER A 134 13.30 -15.02 9.86
N PRO A 135 13.28 -13.89 10.59
CA PRO A 135 12.12 -13.49 11.37
C PRO A 135 10.92 -13.25 10.45
N ILE A 136 9.72 -13.33 11.01
CA ILE A 136 8.49 -12.89 10.34
C ILE A 136 7.94 -11.65 11.02
N ILE A 137 7.24 -10.82 10.27
CA ILE A 137 6.59 -9.62 10.78
C ILE A 137 5.09 -9.77 10.61
N VAL A 138 4.35 -9.69 11.71
CA VAL A 138 2.89 -9.87 11.72
C VAL A 138 2.21 -8.53 11.99
N THR A 139 1.22 -8.18 11.18
CA THR A 139 0.41 -6.97 11.35
C THR A 139 -1.06 -7.29 11.18
N ILE A 140 -1.93 -6.61 11.93
CA ILE A 140 -3.36 -6.54 11.65
C ILE A 140 -3.74 -5.10 11.35
N MET A 141 -4.46 -4.90 10.24
CA MET A 141 -4.99 -3.61 9.82
C MET A 141 -6.51 -3.67 9.67
N SER A 142 -7.21 -2.59 10.03
CA SER A 142 -8.61 -2.36 9.68
C SER A 142 -8.73 -1.68 8.33
N LEU A 143 -9.90 -1.78 7.67
CA LEU A 143 -10.24 -1.09 6.43
C LEU A 143 -10.80 0.32 6.66
N LYS A 144 -10.39 0.98 7.76
CA LYS A 144 -10.84 2.34 8.07
C LYS A 144 -9.90 3.34 7.41
N ALA A 145 -10.44 4.08 6.44
CA ALA A 145 -9.67 5.09 5.73
C ALA A 145 -9.40 6.31 6.62
N GLN A 146 -8.11 6.56 6.87
CA GLN A 146 -7.67 7.77 7.54
C GLN A 146 -7.14 8.77 6.51
N ARG A 147 -7.72 9.97 6.54
CA ARG A 147 -7.35 11.06 5.66
C ARG A 147 -7.50 12.39 6.37
N VAL A 148 -6.62 13.32 6.04
CA VAL A 148 -6.65 14.70 6.51
C VAL A 148 -6.50 15.65 5.33
N THR A 149 -6.97 16.87 5.48
CA THR A 149 -6.86 17.91 4.45
C THR A 149 -6.48 19.22 5.11
N ALA A 150 -5.53 19.94 4.51
CA ALA A 150 -5.11 21.26 4.97
C ALA A 150 -4.93 22.21 3.79
N LYS A 151 -5.01 23.51 4.06
CA LYS A 151 -4.64 24.57 3.12
C LYS A 151 -3.23 25.04 3.47
N ILE A 152 -2.30 24.90 2.52
CA ILE A 152 -0.90 25.31 2.68
C ILE A 152 -0.72 26.61 1.91
N SER A 153 -0.42 27.69 2.62
CA SER A 153 -0.22 29.01 2.01
C SER A 153 1.18 29.14 1.40
N PRO A 154 1.47 30.21 0.63
CA PRO A 154 2.83 30.49 0.17
C PRO A 154 3.86 30.71 1.30
N LEU A 155 3.40 31.01 2.52
CA LEU A 155 4.26 31.10 3.71
C LEU A 155 4.62 29.72 4.30
N GLY A 156 4.11 28.63 3.71
CA GLY A 156 4.26 27.27 4.20
C GLY A 156 3.08 26.82 5.04
N GLY A 157 3.24 25.67 5.68
CA GLY A 157 2.23 25.05 6.53
C GLY A 157 2.54 23.61 6.89
N ARG A 158 1.65 22.97 7.65
CA ARG A 158 1.81 21.59 8.11
C ARG A 158 0.56 20.78 7.87
N VAL A 159 0.75 19.48 7.62
CA VAL A 159 -0.33 18.49 7.53
C VAL A 159 0.00 17.36 8.50
N ASN A 160 -0.85 17.16 9.50
CA ASN A 160 -0.70 16.11 10.50
C ASN A 160 -1.71 14.99 10.25
N LEU A 161 -1.23 13.80 9.89
CA LEU A 161 -2.00 12.57 9.87
C LEU A 161 -1.71 11.86 11.19
N GLU A 162 -2.56 12.12 12.17
CA GLU A 162 -2.44 11.67 13.56
C GLU A 162 -2.06 10.18 13.65
N GLU A 163 -1.06 9.86 14.47
CA GLU A 163 -0.43 8.53 14.62
C GLU A 163 0.39 7.97 13.45
N TYR A 164 0.51 8.67 12.32
CA TYR A 164 1.28 8.17 11.17
C TYR A 164 2.36 9.12 10.68
N ALA A 165 2.04 10.37 10.41
CA ALA A 165 3.01 11.27 9.79
C ALA A 165 2.68 12.75 9.99
N LEU A 166 3.73 13.55 10.03
CA LEU A 166 3.66 15.00 9.95
C LEU A 166 4.49 15.47 8.76
N VAL A 167 3.87 16.24 7.88
CA VAL A 167 4.52 16.85 6.71
C VAL A 167 4.57 18.35 6.92
N THR A 168 5.75 18.95 6.76
CA THR A 168 5.99 20.39 6.87
C THR A 168 6.44 20.94 5.53
N PHE A 169 5.59 21.78 4.95
CA PHE A 169 5.89 22.53 3.74
C PHE A 169 6.56 23.85 4.13
N PRO A 170 7.80 24.11 3.69
CA PRO A 170 8.45 25.38 3.95
C PRO A 170 7.77 26.53 3.19
N ALA A 171 8.13 27.77 3.54
CA ALA A 171 7.75 28.93 2.74
C ALA A 171 8.23 28.76 1.29
N LYS A 172 7.44 29.26 0.34
CA LYS A 172 7.68 29.14 -1.11
C LYS A 172 7.62 27.70 -1.65
N ALA A 173 7.20 26.71 -0.86
CA ALA A 173 6.83 25.40 -1.40
C ALA A 173 5.72 25.51 -2.46
N PHE A 174 4.81 26.46 -2.27
CA PHE A 174 3.83 26.87 -3.26
C PHE A 174 3.85 28.41 -3.40
N ASP A 175 3.51 28.90 -4.58
CA ASP A 175 3.33 30.34 -4.88
C ASP A 175 1.89 30.82 -4.65
N VAL A 176 0.94 29.88 -4.62
CA VAL A 176 -0.46 30.09 -4.27
C VAL A 176 -0.88 29.12 -3.18
N THR A 177 -1.97 29.43 -2.46
CA THR A 177 -2.50 28.52 -1.45
C THR A 177 -2.96 27.21 -2.09
N GLN A 178 -2.39 26.09 -1.63
CA GLN A 178 -2.65 24.76 -2.15
C GLN A 178 -3.47 23.93 -1.16
N VAL A 179 -4.47 23.20 -1.65
CA VAL A 179 -5.16 22.18 -0.84
C VAL A 179 -4.32 20.90 -0.90
N VAL A 180 -3.81 20.49 0.26
CA VAL A 180 -3.02 19.26 0.41
C VAL A 180 -3.85 18.23 1.16
N ARG A 181 -3.82 16.98 0.69
CA ARG A 181 -4.49 15.85 1.32
C ARG A 181 -3.46 14.77 1.66
N MET A 182 -3.59 14.21 2.85
CA MET A 182 -2.73 13.10 3.28
C MET A 182 -3.58 11.92 3.73
N SER A 183 -3.22 10.70 3.36
CA SER A 183 -3.96 9.49 3.73
C SER A 183 -3.07 8.27 3.92
N ILE A 184 -3.58 7.29 4.66
CA ILE A 184 -3.03 5.93 4.70
C ILE A 184 -3.78 5.04 3.72
N ASN A 185 -3.03 4.23 2.97
CA ASN A 185 -3.57 3.25 2.04
C ASN A 185 -2.78 1.94 2.13
N ALA A 186 -3.38 0.83 1.72
CA ALA A 186 -2.66 -0.43 1.49
C ALA A 186 -3.12 -1.00 0.14
N SER A 187 -2.56 -0.47 -0.94
CA SER A 187 -2.96 -0.82 -2.30
C SER A 187 -2.23 -2.07 -2.80
N PRO A 188 -2.93 -3.14 -3.23
CA PRO A 188 -2.27 -4.31 -3.82
C PRO A 188 -1.35 -3.96 -4.99
N ALA A 189 -1.78 -3.08 -5.89
CA ALA A 189 -0.95 -2.65 -7.02
C ALA A 189 0.32 -1.89 -6.58
N THR A 190 0.26 -1.14 -5.47
CA THR A 190 1.45 -0.45 -4.92
C THR A 190 2.37 -1.44 -4.22
N GLN A 191 1.79 -2.43 -3.54
CA GLN A 191 2.51 -3.55 -2.96
C GLN A 191 3.25 -4.36 -4.02
N ASP A 192 2.61 -4.72 -5.14
CA ASP A 192 3.24 -5.48 -6.22
C ASP A 192 4.48 -4.77 -6.78
N ILE A 193 4.40 -3.44 -6.94
CA ILE A 193 5.52 -2.61 -7.41
C ILE A 193 6.66 -2.58 -6.38
N PHE A 194 6.33 -2.45 -5.10
CA PHE A 194 7.33 -2.53 -4.02
C PHE A 194 8.01 -3.89 -4.02
N GLU A 195 7.22 -4.96 -4.06
CA GLU A 195 7.71 -6.33 -4.05
C GLU A 195 8.53 -6.68 -5.29
N ALA A 196 8.30 -6.02 -6.43
CA ALA A 196 9.13 -6.23 -7.62
C ALA A 196 10.49 -5.52 -7.54
N ASN A 197 10.60 -4.38 -6.84
CA ASN A 197 11.74 -3.46 -7.01
C ASN A 197 12.45 -3.00 -5.73
N ALA A 198 11.94 -3.37 -4.56
CA ALA A 198 12.52 -3.01 -3.28
C ALA A 198 12.83 -4.24 -2.41
N THR A 199 13.69 -3.99 -1.44
CA THR A 199 14.23 -4.97 -0.51
C THR A 199 13.85 -4.60 0.92
N GLY A 200 13.75 -5.62 1.76
CA GLY A 200 13.48 -5.45 3.18
C GLY A 200 11.98 -5.45 3.52
N PRO A 201 11.64 -5.80 4.77
CA PRO A 201 10.28 -5.63 5.27
C PRO A 201 9.88 -4.16 5.30
N ARG A 202 8.59 -3.86 5.21
CA ARG A 202 8.07 -2.49 5.24
C ARG A 202 6.86 -2.34 6.15
N LEU A 203 6.48 -1.10 6.43
CA LEU A 203 5.15 -0.86 6.97
C LEU A 203 4.09 -1.42 5.99
N PRO A 204 3.02 -2.03 6.51
CA PRO A 204 2.00 -2.71 5.70
C PRO A 204 1.08 -1.72 4.96
N TYR A 205 1.41 -0.44 5.03
CA TYR A 205 0.68 0.65 4.41
C TYR A 205 1.64 1.66 3.79
N GLU A 206 1.09 2.44 2.87
CA GLU A 206 1.71 3.63 2.32
C GLU A 206 1.06 4.90 2.87
N ILE A 207 1.86 5.96 2.99
CA ILE A 207 1.37 7.32 3.18
C ILE A 207 1.31 7.98 1.80
N ARG A 208 0.15 8.53 1.46
CA ARG A 208 -0.06 9.28 0.22
C ARG A 208 -0.22 10.76 0.52
N ILE A 209 0.56 11.59 -0.17
CA ILE A 209 0.55 13.05 -0.01
C ILE A 209 0.16 13.66 -1.36
N ASN A 210 -1.10 14.06 -1.50
CA ASN A 210 -1.60 14.70 -2.71
C ASN A 210 -1.54 16.22 -2.55
N THR A 211 -0.80 16.89 -3.42
CA THR A 211 -0.61 18.35 -3.40
C THR A 211 -1.48 19.08 -4.43
N GLY A 212 -2.52 18.43 -4.96
CA GLY A 212 -3.39 19.02 -5.98
C GLY A 212 -2.65 19.21 -7.30
N TYR A 213 -2.87 20.33 -8.01
CA TYR A 213 -2.38 20.53 -9.38
C TYR A 213 -0.95 21.07 -9.48
N LYS A 214 -0.21 21.10 -8.37
CA LYS A 214 1.17 21.60 -8.34
C LYS A 214 2.03 20.76 -7.41
N ALA A 215 3.19 20.32 -7.91
CA ALA A 215 4.23 19.77 -7.05
C ALA A 215 4.86 20.89 -6.19
N PRO A 216 5.33 20.59 -4.97
CA PRO A 216 6.11 21.53 -4.19
C PRO A 216 7.36 21.97 -4.95
N ALA A 217 7.65 23.28 -4.97
CA ALA A 217 8.82 23.84 -5.62
C ALA A 217 10.12 23.62 -4.83
N THR A 218 10.00 23.21 -3.57
CA THR A 218 11.12 22.99 -2.64
C THR A 218 10.92 21.68 -1.92
N THR A 219 12.01 21.16 -1.35
CA THR A 219 12.01 19.96 -0.54
C THR A 219 11.08 20.10 0.67
N VAL A 220 10.33 19.04 0.96
CA VAL A 220 9.30 19.02 2.01
C VAL A 220 9.79 18.15 3.17
N ALA A 221 9.83 18.68 4.38
CA ALA A 221 10.22 17.88 5.55
C ALA A 221 9.09 16.93 5.95
N ILE A 222 9.43 15.70 6.31
CA ILE A 222 8.49 14.71 6.82
C ILE A 222 9.04 13.98 8.03
N SER A 223 8.15 13.69 8.97
CA SER A 223 8.38 12.72 10.03
C SER A 223 7.35 11.59 9.93
N VAL A 224 7.80 10.34 9.86
CA VAL A 224 6.96 9.14 9.80
C VAL A 224 7.05 8.40 11.13
N LYS A 225 5.92 8.24 11.83
CA LYS A 225 5.83 7.44 13.04
C LYS A 225 5.81 5.95 12.67
N TYR A 226 6.41 5.12 13.52
CA TYR A 226 6.33 3.66 13.43
C TYR A 226 6.18 3.06 14.83
N PRO A 227 5.51 1.91 14.99
CA PRO A 227 5.40 1.24 16.30
C PRO A 227 6.75 0.69 16.75
N ASP A 228 7.06 0.80 18.05
CA ASP A 228 8.32 0.27 18.62
C ASP A 228 8.51 -1.23 18.35
N ALA A 229 7.41 -2.00 18.28
CA ALA A 229 7.43 -3.43 17.97
C ALA A 229 7.92 -3.76 16.55
N PHE A 230 7.94 -2.77 15.64
CA PHE A 230 8.47 -2.89 14.28
C PHE A 230 9.98 -2.62 14.21
N PHE A 231 10.58 -2.12 15.28
CA PHE A 231 12.01 -1.85 15.34
C PHE A 231 12.77 -3.08 15.84
N SER A 232 13.92 -3.34 15.23
CA SER A 232 14.95 -4.22 15.78
C SER A 232 16.31 -3.54 15.57
N SER A 233 17.21 -3.69 16.54
CA SER A 233 18.59 -3.19 16.47
C SER A 233 19.38 -3.75 15.29
N ASP A 234 18.93 -4.87 14.73
CA ASP A 234 19.56 -5.53 13.59
C ASP A 234 19.20 -4.88 12.26
N TYR A 235 18.36 -3.84 12.27
CA TYR A 235 17.88 -3.15 11.09
C TYR A 235 17.98 -1.64 11.23
N GLN A 236 18.27 -0.98 10.12
CA GLN A 236 18.10 0.45 9.93
C GLN A 236 16.72 0.73 9.33
N MET A 237 16.08 1.77 9.85
CA MET A 237 14.80 2.25 9.37
C MET A 237 14.99 3.34 8.33
N HIS A 238 14.42 3.14 7.14
CA HIS A 238 14.50 4.06 6.01
C HIS A 238 13.12 4.44 5.50
N ILE A 239 13.02 5.56 4.77
CA ILE A 239 11.83 5.90 4.00
C ILE A 239 12.10 5.59 2.53
N CYS A 240 11.19 4.84 1.90
CA CYS A 240 11.16 4.68 0.46
C CYS A 240 10.03 5.50 -0.15
N ALA A 241 10.27 6.06 -1.33
CA ALA A 241 9.26 6.72 -2.14
C ALA A 241 9.11 6.05 -3.50
N ARG A 242 7.89 5.97 -4.01
CA ARG A 242 7.64 5.55 -5.39
C ARG A 242 8.03 6.69 -6.33
N MET A 243 8.90 6.39 -7.29
CA MET A 243 9.40 7.36 -8.28
C MET A 243 9.29 6.76 -9.69
N TYR A 244 8.82 7.57 -10.63
CA TYR A 244 8.59 7.19 -12.03
C TYR A 244 9.86 7.30 -12.88
N ASP A 245 10.81 8.11 -12.41
CA ASP A 245 12.05 8.40 -13.09
C ASP A 245 13.13 8.55 -12.02
N ASN A 246 13.96 7.52 -11.84
CA ASN A 246 15.14 7.65 -11.00
C ASN A 246 16.25 8.24 -11.89
N PRO A 247 16.72 9.48 -11.62
CA PRO A 247 17.74 10.13 -12.46
C PRO A 247 19.04 9.33 -12.57
N ASP A 248 19.26 8.35 -11.67
CA ASP A 248 20.49 7.57 -11.60
C ASP A 248 20.45 6.26 -12.42
N THR A 249 19.38 6.00 -13.18
CA THR A 249 19.26 4.72 -13.92
C THR A 249 18.53 4.83 -15.27
N PRO A 250 18.92 4.05 -16.29
CA PRO A 250 18.44 4.20 -17.66
C PRO A 250 17.05 3.59 -17.94
N ASP A 251 16.51 2.72 -17.07
CA ASP A 251 15.24 2.03 -17.32
C ASP A 251 14.04 2.76 -16.67
N VAL A 252 13.08 3.17 -17.51
CA VAL A 252 11.92 3.97 -17.12
C VAL A 252 10.80 3.09 -16.59
N HIS A 253 10.88 2.71 -15.32
CA HIS A 253 9.82 2.00 -14.60
C HIS A 253 9.59 2.59 -13.22
N ASP A 254 8.32 2.58 -12.80
CA ASP A 254 7.93 2.89 -11.42
C ASP A 254 8.65 1.94 -10.46
N ARG A 255 9.38 2.51 -9.52
CA ARG A 255 10.07 1.74 -8.48
C ARG A 255 10.02 2.47 -7.15
N PHE A 256 10.30 1.75 -6.07
CA PHE A 256 10.55 2.36 -4.78
C PHE A 256 12.05 2.65 -4.64
N CYS A 257 12.38 3.93 -4.48
CA CYS A 257 13.73 4.40 -4.23
C CYS A 257 13.88 4.76 -2.75
N LEU A 258 15.05 4.49 -2.19
CA LEU A 258 15.40 4.97 -0.85
C LEU A 258 15.53 6.49 -0.88
N ILE A 259 14.98 7.14 0.13
CA ILE A 259 15.15 8.56 0.40
C ILE A 259 16.09 8.67 1.59
N ASP A 260 17.15 9.47 1.45
CA ASP A 260 18.11 9.74 2.51
C ASP A 260 17.38 10.09 3.81
N SER A 261 17.46 9.21 4.79
CA SER A 261 16.69 9.34 6.04
C SER A 261 17.62 9.42 7.23
N GLY A 262 17.31 10.34 8.14
CA GLY A 262 18.01 10.43 9.41
C GLY A 262 17.54 9.33 10.35
N VAL A 263 18.47 8.68 11.03
CA VAL A 263 18.17 7.65 12.03
C VAL A 263 17.45 8.30 13.21
N GLY A 264 16.12 8.17 13.23
CA GLY A 264 15.34 8.57 14.38
C GLY A 264 15.36 7.45 15.42
N HIS A 265 16.08 7.68 16.51
CA HIS A 265 15.81 6.99 17.77
C HIS A 265 14.43 7.49 18.25
N SER A 266 13.58 6.60 18.79
CA SER A 266 12.24 6.89 19.35
C SER A 266 11.04 6.92 18.38
N GLY A 267 10.77 5.84 17.65
CA GLY A 267 9.46 5.60 17.02
C GLY A 267 9.08 6.58 15.89
N VAL A 268 10.03 7.35 15.37
CA VAL A 268 9.83 8.33 14.30
C VAL A 268 11.05 8.35 13.37
N ILE A 269 10.85 8.37 12.06
CA ILE A 269 11.89 8.61 11.05
C ILE A 269 11.75 10.04 10.53
N PHE A 270 12.85 10.77 10.40
CA PHE A 270 12.85 12.11 9.82
C PHE A 270 13.59 12.10 8.47
N THR A 271 12.99 12.72 7.46
CA THR A 271 13.63 12.94 6.17
C THR A 271 13.06 14.17 5.48
N SER A 272 13.59 14.44 4.30
CA SER A 272 13.24 15.51 3.40
C SER A 272 12.86 14.91 2.05
N LEU A 273 11.61 15.09 1.65
CA LEU A 273 11.07 14.61 0.39
C LEU A 273 11.44 15.59 -0.74
N PRO A 274 12.26 15.19 -1.71
CA PRO A 274 12.62 16.05 -2.82
C PRO A 274 11.44 16.20 -3.79
N LYS A 275 11.47 17.19 -4.69
CA LYS A 275 10.30 17.48 -5.55
C LYS A 275 9.94 16.30 -6.48
N GLU A 276 10.94 15.48 -6.81
CA GLU A 276 10.88 14.35 -7.74
C GLU A 276 9.98 13.22 -7.21
N VAL A 277 9.75 13.15 -5.90
CA VAL A 277 8.80 12.17 -5.34
C VAL A 277 7.33 12.54 -5.59
N PHE A 278 7.04 13.80 -5.97
CA PHE A 278 5.69 14.25 -6.28
C PHE A 278 5.44 14.15 -7.77
N SER A 279 4.63 13.16 -8.17
CA SER A 279 4.35 12.88 -9.59
C SER A 279 2.87 12.97 -9.90
N SER A 280 2.55 13.52 -11.08
CA SER A 280 1.19 13.52 -11.63
C SER A 280 0.75 12.17 -12.19
N HIS A 281 1.66 11.19 -12.26
CA HIS A 281 1.35 9.82 -12.69
C HIS A 281 0.50 9.05 -11.65
N TYR A 282 0.63 9.43 -10.38
CA TYR A 282 0.00 8.71 -9.27
C TYR A 282 -1.33 9.33 -8.85
N GLY A 283 -1.42 10.66 -8.92
CA GLY A 283 -2.63 11.37 -8.55
C GLY A 283 -3.73 11.23 -9.60
N LYS A 284 -4.97 11.18 -9.13
CA LYS A 284 -6.14 11.19 -10.01
C LYS A 284 -6.31 12.57 -10.65
N ASN A 285 -6.85 12.62 -11.86
CA ASN A 285 -7.20 13.86 -12.56
C ASN A 285 -6.01 14.83 -12.74
N GLY A 286 -4.79 14.30 -12.92
CA GLY A 286 -3.58 15.12 -13.13
C GLY A 286 -3.09 15.85 -11.87
N THR A 287 -3.50 15.42 -10.68
CA THR A 287 -2.95 15.92 -9.43
C THR A 287 -1.59 15.28 -9.14
N TYR A 288 -0.72 15.99 -8.44
CA TYR A 288 0.56 15.50 -7.97
C TYR A 288 0.40 14.76 -6.66
N GLU A 289 1.00 13.58 -6.56
CA GLU A 289 0.98 12.72 -5.39
C GLU A 289 2.37 12.14 -5.13
N ALA A 290 2.78 12.13 -3.87
CA ALA A 290 3.89 11.32 -3.39
C ALA A 290 3.34 10.08 -2.67
N ILE A 291 3.95 8.92 -2.92
CA ILE A 291 3.61 7.64 -2.28
C ILE A 291 4.86 7.15 -1.56
N ILE A 292 4.78 7.01 -0.24
CA ILE A 292 5.93 6.62 0.58
C ILE A 292 5.58 5.51 1.56
N THR A 293 6.58 4.77 2.02
CA THR A 293 6.47 3.81 3.13
C THR A 293 7.79 3.73 3.89
N ALA A 294 7.76 3.27 5.14
CA ALA A 294 8.98 3.01 5.90
C ALA A 294 9.41 1.55 5.71
N VAL A 295 10.71 1.32 5.62
CA VAL A 295 11.33 0.02 5.32
C VAL A 295 12.43 -0.29 6.32
N LEU A 296 12.64 -1.57 6.60
CA LEU A 296 13.73 -2.12 7.40
C LEU A 296 14.82 -2.67 6.47
N ILE A 297 16.06 -2.22 6.65
CA ILE A 297 17.22 -2.66 5.87
C ILE A 297 18.31 -3.11 6.82
N GLN A 298 18.92 -4.27 6.55
CA GLN A 298 20.07 -4.77 7.34
C GLN A 298 21.36 -4.07 6.94
#